data_AF-A0A212KNT0-F1
#
_entry.id   AF-A0A212KNT0-F1
#
_cell.length_a   1.000
_cell.length_b   1.000
_cell.length_c   1.000
_cell.angle_alpha   90.00
_cell.angle_beta   90.00
_cell.angle_gamma   90.00
#
_symmetry.space_group_name_H-M   'P 1'
#
loop_
_entity.id
_entity.type
_entity.pdbx_description
1 polymer ?
#
loop_
_entity_poly.entity_id
_entity_poly.type
_entity_poly.pdbx_seq_one_letter_code
_entity_poly.pdbx_strand_id
1 'polypeptide(L)'
;MKKGLLMKLLIRITILFLLSLAAVGCSKSFKMEKESVGAPMLEDFESLGTSEDDDDSDELKGAGFGYTPEGQGGESVKQRAQSGDTEAQLIFANQLLQGRGGQSKDLKESFKWFHRAAKKGNVEAQYKLGMMYFNAKGTVRDYHLSFVWYRRAAQKGYAKAQNALGYLYETGLGTQKNSSQAALWYEKAANQGHAPSQYNLGLHYHEGKGGTKEKAKAKKWLNRASQGGSGEARKLKKRLYDY
;
A
#
# COMPACT_ATOMS: atom_id res chain seq x y z
N MET A 1 -0.17 -52.51 39.94
CA MET A 1 -0.28 -51.04 40.08
C MET A 1 0.75 -50.20 39.30
N LYS A 2 1.76 -50.77 38.62
CA LYS A 2 2.85 -49.99 37.98
C LYS A 2 2.59 -49.51 36.53
N LYS A 3 1.68 -50.14 35.78
CA LYS A 3 1.41 -49.77 34.36
C LYS A 3 0.68 -48.42 34.19
N GLY A 4 -0.24 -48.09 35.10
CA GLY A 4 -0.97 -46.82 35.05
C GLY A 4 -0.12 -45.59 35.39
N LEU A 5 0.93 -45.76 36.21
CA LEU A 5 1.86 -44.68 36.54
C LEU A 5 2.80 -44.38 35.36
N LEU A 6 3.26 -45.41 34.65
CA LEU A 6 4.12 -45.27 33.48
C LEU A 6 3.41 -44.55 32.33
N MET A 7 2.14 -44.88 32.08
CA MET A 7 1.34 -44.25 31.03
C MET A 7 1.05 -42.77 31.33
N LYS A 8 0.77 -42.42 32.60
CA LYS A 8 0.60 -41.01 33.03
C LYS A 8 1.90 -40.21 32.93
N LEU A 9 3.04 -40.84 33.20
CA LEU A 9 4.37 -40.22 33.07
C LEU A 9 4.71 -39.96 31.59
N LEU A 10 4.44 -40.92 30.71
CA LEU A 10 4.64 -40.77 29.27
C LEU A 10 3.78 -39.64 28.70
N ILE A 11 2.48 -39.59 29.03
CA ILE A 11 1.58 -38.51 28.57
C ILE A 11 2.07 -37.14 29.03
N ARG A 12 2.54 -37.00 30.28
CA ARG A 12 3.11 -35.74 30.78
C ARG A 12 4.39 -35.34 30.04
N ILE A 13 5.27 -36.28 29.74
CA ILE A 13 6.50 -36.01 28.97
C ILE A 13 6.14 -35.56 27.54
N THR A 14 5.18 -36.20 26.88
CA THR A 14 4.76 -35.79 25.53
C THR A 14 4.11 -34.40 25.51
N ILE A 15 3.29 -34.07 26.51
CA ILE A 15 2.67 -32.74 26.64
C ILE A 15 3.73 -31.67 26.93
N LEU A 16 4.71 -31.95 27.78
CA LEU A 16 5.83 -31.02 28.06
C LEU A 16 6.72 -30.83 26.82
N PHE A 17 6.93 -31.87 26.02
CA PHE A 17 7.68 -31.78 24.76
C PHE A 17 6.92 -30.94 23.71
N LEU A 18 5.60 -31.11 23.60
CA LEU A 18 4.74 -30.30 22.72
C LEU A 18 4.65 -28.84 23.16
N LEU A 19 4.61 -28.56 24.47
CA LEU A 19 4.65 -27.19 25.01
C LEU A 19 6.02 -26.52 24.79
N SER A 20 7.12 -27.29 24.83
CA SER A 20 8.46 -26.78 24.53
C SER A 20 8.64 -26.46 23.03
N LEU A 21 8.10 -27.28 22.12
CA LEU A 21 8.11 -26.96 20.68
C LEU A 21 7.28 -25.71 20.33
N ALA A 22 6.19 -25.43 21.07
CA ALA A 22 5.42 -24.21 20.89
C ALA A 22 6.17 -22.94 21.37
N ALA A 23 7.11 -23.08 22.33
CA ALA A 23 7.88 -21.96 22.87
C ALA A 23 9.14 -21.61 22.07
N VAL A 24 9.68 -22.54 21.27
CA VAL A 24 10.84 -22.30 20.37
C VAL A 24 10.40 -21.66 19.03
N GLY A 25 9.09 -21.60 18.79
CA GLY A 25 8.52 -21.29 17.48
C GLY A 25 7.83 -19.93 17.31
N CYS A 26 8.07 -18.87 18.11
CA CYS A 26 7.63 -17.52 17.71
C CYS A 26 8.24 -16.37 18.53
N SER A 27 9.56 -16.17 18.47
CA SER A 27 10.18 -14.92 18.96
C SER A 27 11.45 -14.58 18.19
N LYS A 28 11.45 -14.76 16.86
CA LYS A 28 12.30 -13.95 16.00
C LYS A 28 11.64 -12.58 15.85
N SER A 29 11.97 -11.70 16.80
CA SER A 29 12.13 -10.28 16.52
C SER A 29 12.92 -10.14 15.22
N PHE A 30 12.19 -9.95 14.12
CA PHE A 30 12.76 -9.72 12.80
C PHE A 30 13.33 -8.31 12.83
N LYS A 31 14.58 -8.23 13.27
CA LYS A 31 15.42 -7.03 13.19
C LYS A 31 15.55 -6.72 11.70
N MET A 32 14.83 -5.71 11.23
CA MET A 32 15.00 -5.20 9.88
C MET A 32 16.42 -4.66 9.75
N GLU A 33 17.28 -5.47 9.16
CA GLU A 33 18.54 -5.03 8.62
C GLU A 33 18.21 -4.01 7.52
N LYS A 34 18.56 -2.75 7.79
CA LYS A 34 18.29 -1.59 6.94
C LYS A 34 19.17 -1.64 5.69
N GLU A 35 19.00 -2.61 4.80
CA GLU A 35 19.80 -2.65 3.56
C GLU A 35 19.14 -3.53 2.49
N SER A 36 17.97 -3.09 2.01
CA SER A 36 17.46 -3.47 0.68
C SER A 36 16.38 -2.46 0.32
N VAL A 37 16.75 -1.53 -0.56
CA VAL A 37 15.88 -0.46 -1.07
C VAL A 37 14.73 -1.10 -1.83
N GLY A 38 13.51 -0.94 -1.33
CA GLY A 38 12.34 -1.62 -1.88
C GLY A 38 11.11 -1.63 -0.96
N ALA A 39 11.15 -0.95 0.20
CA ALA A 39 9.92 -0.51 0.84
C ALA A 39 9.12 0.33 -0.17
N PRO A 40 7.78 0.30 -0.15
CA PRO A 40 7.04 1.19 -1.02
C PRO A 40 7.53 2.60 -0.66
N MET A 41 7.82 3.43 -1.66
CA MET A 41 7.60 4.86 -1.48
C MET A 41 6.10 5.02 -1.23
N LEU A 42 5.67 4.66 -0.03
CA LEU A 42 4.50 5.24 0.58
C LEU A 42 4.93 6.67 0.73
N GLU A 43 4.54 7.52 -0.23
CA GLU A 43 4.41 8.94 0.03
C GLU A 43 3.95 9.08 1.47
N ASP A 44 4.70 9.86 2.25
CA ASP A 44 4.38 10.06 3.65
C ASP A 44 2.88 10.30 3.73
N PHE A 45 2.20 9.56 4.60
CA PHE A 45 0.75 9.66 4.76
C PHE A 45 0.27 11.11 4.99
N GLU A 46 1.20 11.99 5.38
CA GLU A 46 1.06 13.43 5.55
C GLU A 46 1.19 14.24 4.23
N SER A 47 1.98 13.77 3.26
CA SER A 47 2.08 14.33 1.90
C SER A 47 0.83 14.05 1.04
N LEU A 48 -0.02 13.11 1.45
CA LEU A 48 -1.30 12.83 0.78
C LEU A 48 -2.35 13.95 0.89
N GLY A 49 -2.01 15.08 1.52
CA GLY A 49 -2.80 16.31 1.54
C GLY A 49 -2.28 17.42 0.63
N THR A 50 -1.28 17.14 -0.20
CA THR A 50 -0.78 18.02 -1.25
C THR A 50 -0.91 17.30 -2.59
N SER A 51 -2.02 17.51 -3.29
CA SER A 51 -2.06 17.46 -4.75
C SER A 51 -1.91 18.89 -5.27
N GLU A 52 -0.73 19.45 -5.03
CA GLU A 52 -0.14 20.58 -5.73
C GLU A 52 1.32 20.07 -5.86
N ASP A 53 1.63 19.22 -6.83
CA ASP A 53 2.50 19.61 -7.97
C ASP A 53 2.67 18.47 -9.02
N ASP A 54 1.74 17.50 -9.11
CA ASP A 54 1.76 16.52 -10.21
C ASP A 54 0.95 17.05 -11.40
N ASP A 55 1.66 17.75 -12.29
CA ASP A 55 1.19 18.23 -13.60
C ASP A 55 0.98 17.06 -14.59
N ASP A 56 0.04 16.17 -14.28
CA ASP A 56 -0.56 15.20 -15.22
C ASP A 56 -1.92 15.76 -15.68
N SER A 57 -1.85 16.90 -16.38
CA SER A 57 -3.00 17.70 -16.81
C SER A 57 -3.61 17.26 -18.15
N ASP A 58 -3.50 15.99 -18.59
CA ASP A 58 -4.03 15.62 -19.92
C ASP A 58 -4.70 14.25 -20.13
N GLU A 59 -5.10 13.49 -19.10
CA GLU A 59 -5.89 12.27 -19.36
C GLU A 59 -7.05 11.96 -18.40
N LEU A 60 -7.80 13.00 -17.99
CA LEU A 60 -9.17 12.88 -17.47
C LEU A 60 -10.09 14.03 -17.90
N LYS A 61 -10.15 14.36 -19.21
CA LYS A 61 -11.18 15.27 -19.78
C LYS A 61 -12.58 14.65 -19.86
N GLY A 62 -12.97 13.87 -18.85
CA GLY A 62 -14.24 13.12 -18.82
C GLY A 62 -14.98 13.07 -17.49
N ALA A 63 -14.49 13.74 -16.44
CA ALA A 63 -15.25 13.89 -15.19
C ALA A 63 -14.91 15.25 -14.58
N GLY A 64 -15.92 16.11 -14.48
CA GLY A 64 -15.77 17.50 -14.03
C GLY A 64 -15.04 17.59 -12.69
N PHE A 65 -13.83 18.13 -12.72
CA PHE A 65 -13.24 18.81 -11.58
C PHE A 65 -14.00 20.11 -11.37
N GLY A 66 -15.20 19.97 -10.83
CA GLY A 66 -15.90 21.05 -10.18
C GLY A 66 -15.22 21.31 -8.84
N TYR A 67 -14.27 22.23 -8.83
CA TYR A 67 -14.25 23.20 -7.75
C TYR A 67 -15.69 23.72 -7.65
N THR A 68 -16.42 23.35 -6.59
CA THR A 68 -17.59 24.14 -6.23
C THR A 68 -17.06 25.29 -5.37
N PRO A 69 -16.95 26.51 -5.90
CA PRO A 69 -16.96 27.67 -5.03
C PRO A 69 -18.25 27.59 -4.22
N GLU A 70 -18.21 28.08 -2.99
CA GLU A 70 -19.39 28.34 -2.18
C GLU A 70 -20.49 28.93 -3.09
N GLY A 71 -21.50 28.12 -3.42
CA GLY A 71 -22.28 28.34 -4.63
C GLY A 71 -23.63 27.67 -4.57
N GLN A 72 -24.57 28.38 -3.93
CA GLN A 72 -26.01 28.32 -4.14
C GLN A 72 -26.68 26.97 -3.79
N GLY A 73 -26.69 26.67 -2.49
CA GLY A 73 -27.41 25.53 -1.93
C GLY A 73 -27.02 25.09 -0.52
N GLY A 74 -26.24 25.86 0.26
CA GLY A 74 -26.11 25.73 1.73
C GLY A 74 -25.59 24.42 2.36
N GLU A 75 -25.49 23.30 1.65
CA GLU A 75 -25.13 22.02 2.24
C GLU A 75 -23.60 21.86 2.35
N SER A 76 -23.13 21.72 3.59
CA SER A 76 -21.74 21.41 3.90
C SER A 76 -21.32 20.03 3.37
N VAL A 77 -20.03 19.84 3.13
CA VAL A 77 -19.44 18.53 2.74
C VAL A 77 -19.86 17.42 3.72
N LYS A 78 -19.95 17.72 5.01
CA LYS A 78 -20.43 16.78 6.03
C LYS A 78 -21.87 16.36 5.79
N GLN A 79 -22.77 17.28 5.48
CA GLN A 79 -24.18 16.99 5.19
C GLN A 79 -24.31 16.11 3.94
N ARG A 80 -23.57 16.43 2.87
CA ARG A 80 -23.53 15.60 1.65
C ARG A 80 -22.97 14.20 1.93
N ALA A 81 -21.90 14.10 2.72
CA ALA A 81 -21.34 12.81 3.10
C ALA A 81 -22.37 11.95 3.88
N GLN A 82 -23.13 12.60 4.78
CA GLN A 82 -24.21 11.99 5.55
C GLN A 82 -25.43 11.59 4.71
N SER A 83 -25.77 12.36 3.67
CA SER A 83 -26.83 12.00 2.72
C SER A 83 -26.43 10.86 1.78
N GLY A 84 -25.17 10.45 1.83
CA GLY A 84 -24.66 9.27 1.14
C GLY A 84 -23.86 9.58 -0.11
N ASP A 85 -23.56 10.83 -0.43
CA ASP A 85 -22.70 11.21 -1.55
C ASP A 85 -21.29 10.60 -1.37
N THR A 86 -20.87 9.75 -2.30
CA THR A 86 -19.60 9.02 -2.20
C THR A 86 -18.39 9.94 -2.26
N GLU A 87 -18.48 11.00 -3.07
CA GLU A 87 -17.37 11.93 -3.26
C GLU A 87 -17.25 12.83 -2.04
N ALA A 88 -18.37 13.32 -1.52
CA ALA A 88 -18.39 14.04 -0.25
C ALA A 88 -17.86 13.18 0.92
N GLN A 89 -18.14 11.87 0.92
CA GLN A 89 -17.55 10.94 1.91
C GLN A 89 -16.03 10.86 1.81
N LEU A 90 -15.46 10.83 0.59
CA LEU A 90 -14.02 10.85 0.37
C LEU A 90 -13.42 12.18 0.87
N ILE A 91 -13.99 13.31 0.45
CA ILE A 91 -13.52 14.65 0.82
C ILE A 91 -13.60 14.85 2.34
N PHE A 92 -14.71 14.48 2.96
CA PHE A 92 -14.87 14.58 4.41
C PHE A 92 -13.88 13.71 5.17
N ALA A 93 -13.60 12.49 4.68
CA ALA A 93 -12.57 11.62 5.24
C ALA A 93 -11.18 12.26 5.18
N ASN A 94 -10.84 12.92 4.06
CA ASN A 94 -9.58 13.65 3.90
C ASN A 94 -9.49 14.89 4.81
N GLN A 95 -10.60 15.62 4.99
CA GLN A 95 -10.67 16.75 5.93
C GLN A 95 -10.38 16.31 7.37
N LEU A 96 -11.00 15.22 7.83
CA LEU A 96 -10.75 14.64 9.15
C LEU A 96 -9.33 14.06 9.27
N LEU A 97 -8.77 13.54 8.18
CA LEU A 97 -7.41 13.03 8.15
C LEU A 97 -6.37 14.14 8.41
N GLN A 98 -6.61 15.32 7.85
CA GLN A 98 -5.67 16.44 7.86
C GLN A 98 -5.98 17.50 8.94
N GLY A 99 -7.19 17.50 9.48
CA GLY A 99 -7.68 18.59 10.34
C GLY A 99 -7.92 19.88 9.56
N ARG A 100 -8.52 19.79 8.36
CA ARG A 100 -8.85 20.93 7.48
C ARG A 100 -10.37 21.10 7.36
N GLY A 101 -10.82 22.22 6.77
CA GLY A 101 -12.25 22.46 6.51
C GLY A 101 -13.09 22.59 7.79
N GLY A 102 -12.53 23.20 8.83
CA GLY A 102 -13.18 23.35 10.14
C GLY A 102 -13.28 22.06 10.95
N GLN A 103 -12.65 20.97 10.51
CA GLN A 103 -12.59 19.71 11.26
C GLN A 103 -11.28 19.61 12.04
N SER A 104 -11.34 19.06 13.25
CA SER A 104 -10.14 18.60 13.95
C SER A 104 -9.67 17.26 13.36
N LYS A 105 -8.37 16.99 13.45
CA LYS A 105 -7.80 15.72 13.00
C LYS A 105 -8.39 14.54 13.78
N ASP A 106 -9.07 13.63 13.09
CA ASP A 106 -9.63 12.40 13.66
C ASP A 106 -9.43 11.22 12.71
N LEU A 107 -8.41 10.41 13.00
CA LEU A 107 -8.07 9.25 12.18
C LEU A 107 -9.12 8.14 12.27
N LYS A 108 -9.79 7.96 13.41
CA LYS A 108 -10.79 6.90 13.59
C LYS A 108 -12.05 7.23 12.81
N GLU A 109 -12.48 8.48 12.82
CA GLU A 109 -13.64 8.91 12.05
C GLU A 109 -13.32 8.97 10.56
N SER A 110 -12.15 9.48 10.17
CA SER A 110 -11.65 9.43 8.80
C SER A 110 -11.68 8.00 8.23
N PHE A 111 -11.21 7.02 9.01
CA PHE A 111 -11.25 5.60 8.63
C PHE A 111 -12.67 5.12 8.29
N LYS A 112 -13.67 5.48 9.11
CA LYS A 112 -15.07 5.09 8.86
C LYS A 112 -15.60 5.69 7.57
N TRP A 113 -15.26 6.94 7.26
CA TRP A 113 -15.72 7.61 6.04
C TRP A 113 -15.04 7.07 4.78
N PHE A 114 -13.72 6.85 4.81
CA PHE A 114 -13.05 6.13 3.73
C PHE A 114 -13.67 4.74 3.53
N HIS A 115 -13.99 4.02 4.60
CA HIS A 115 -14.62 2.71 4.51
C HIS A 115 -16.02 2.77 3.85
N ARG A 116 -16.82 3.80 4.13
CA ARG A 116 -18.11 4.03 3.45
C ARG A 116 -17.92 4.29 1.96
N ALA A 117 -17.04 5.23 1.59
CA ALA A 117 -16.76 5.57 0.20
C ALA A 117 -16.17 4.38 -0.58
N ALA A 118 -15.25 3.64 0.02
CA ALA A 118 -14.61 2.46 -0.57
C ALA A 118 -15.61 1.33 -0.83
N LYS A 119 -16.56 1.10 0.09
CA LYS A 119 -17.66 0.14 -0.10
C LYS A 119 -18.57 0.49 -1.28
N LYS A 120 -18.76 1.79 -1.55
CA LYS A 120 -19.48 2.29 -2.73
C LYS A 120 -18.64 2.29 -4.02
N GLY A 121 -17.40 1.82 -3.95
CA GLY A 121 -16.56 1.61 -5.13
C GLY A 121 -15.65 2.76 -5.51
N ASN A 122 -15.57 3.84 -4.71
CA ASN A 122 -14.62 4.93 -4.95
C ASN A 122 -13.19 4.39 -4.85
N VAL A 123 -12.42 4.57 -5.93
CA VAL A 123 -11.13 3.91 -6.14
C VAL A 123 -10.05 4.48 -5.24
N GLU A 124 -10.04 5.80 -5.06
CA GLU A 124 -9.11 6.45 -4.15
C GLU A 124 -9.38 6.07 -2.70
N ALA A 125 -10.65 6.05 -2.27
CA ALA A 125 -11.04 5.60 -0.94
C ALA A 125 -10.61 4.15 -0.68
N GLN A 126 -10.71 3.27 -1.68
CA GLN A 126 -10.20 1.89 -1.58
C GLN A 126 -8.68 1.87 -1.36
N TYR A 127 -7.92 2.67 -2.10
CA TYR A 127 -6.48 2.81 -1.88
C TYR A 127 -6.16 3.36 -0.49
N LYS A 128 -6.77 4.48 -0.07
CA LYS A 128 -6.54 5.10 1.25
C LYS A 128 -6.88 4.14 2.38
N LEU A 129 -7.98 3.39 2.26
CA LEU A 129 -8.36 2.37 3.24
C LEU A 129 -7.32 1.24 3.33
N GLY A 130 -6.79 0.79 2.18
CA GLY A 130 -5.68 -0.16 2.13
C GLY A 130 -4.43 0.37 2.86
N MET A 131 -4.12 1.66 2.72
CA MET A 131 -3.02 2.32 3.44
C MET A 131 -3.27 2.41 4.94
N MET A 132 -4.50 2.73 5.35
CA MET A 132 -4.86 2.84 6.77
C MET A 132 -4.69 1.51 7.50
N TYR A 133 -5.11 0.40 6.88
CA TYR A 133 -4.84 -0.94 7.40
C TYR A 133 -3.36 -1.30 7.41
N PHE A 134 -2.59 -0.91 6.37
CA PHE A 134 -1.15 -1.18 6.31
C PHE A 134 -0.38 -0.47 7.44
N ASN A 135 -0.73 0.78 7.72
CA ASN A 135 -0.03 1.68 8.65
C ASN A 135 -0.67 1.77 10.04
N ALA A 136 -1.75 1.02 10.31
CA ALA A 136 -2.54 1.10 11.54
C ALA A 136 -3.01 2.54 11.86
N LYS A 137 -3.50 3.26 10.86
CA LYS A 137 -4.02 4.63 11.02
C LYS A 137 -5.54 4.58 11.20
N GLY A 138 -6.03 5.01 12.37
CA GLY A 138 -7.46 4.98 12.68
C GLY A 138 -8.05 3.57 12.85
N THR A 139 -7.22 2.53 12.74
CA THR A 139 -7.57 1.12 12.83
C THR A 139 -6.36 0.31 13.32
N VAL A 140 -6.56 -0.98 13.60
CA VAL A 140 -5.46 -1.92 13.88
C VAL A 140 -4.80 -2.35 12.56
N ARG A 141 -3.51 -2.65 12.61
CA ARG A 141 -2.78 -3.12 11.43
C ARG A 141 -3.36 -4.43 10.93
N ASP A 142 -3.65 -4.50 9.64
CA ASP A 142 -4.10 -5.73 8.99
C ASP A 142 -3.60 -5.77 7.55
N TYR A 143 -2.53 -6.53 7.30
CA TYR A 143 -1.97 -6.64 5.96
C TYR A 143 -2.89 -7.39 4.99
N HIS A 144 -3.74 -8.30 5.48
CA HIS A 144 -4.67 -9.03 4.63
C HIS A 144 -5.79 -8.11 4.13
N LEU A 145 -6.37 -7.31 5.02
CA LEU A 145 -7.35 -6.29 4.61
C LEU A 145 -6.71 -5.21 3.74
N SER A 146 -5.47 -4.81 4.01
CA SER A 146 -4.69 -3.93 3.13
C SER A 146 -4.58 -4.51 1.71
N PHE A 147 -4.19 -5.78 1.60
CA PHE A 147 -4.11 -6.50 0.33
C PHE A 147 -5.45 -6.51 -0.41
N VAL A 148 -6.55 -6.83 0.28
CA VAL A 148 -7.88 -6.87 -0.32
C VAL A 148 -8.29 -5.52 -0.90
N TRP A 149 -8.07 -4.43 -0.16
CA TRP A 149 -8.47 -3.09 -0.60
C TRP A 149 -7.57 -2.53 -1.70
N TYR A 150 -6.25 -2.70 -1.60
CA TYR A 150 -5.35 -2.37 -2.71
C TYR A 150 -5.67 -3.17 -3.96
N ARG A 151 -5.98 -4.47 -3.85
CA ARG A 151 -6.36 -5.28 -5.00
C ARG A 151 -7.59 -4.74 -5.71
N ARG A 152 -8.62 -4.30 -4.98
CA ARG A 152 -9.83 -3.68 -5.56
C ARG A 152 -9.50 -2.41 -6.34
N ALA A 153 -8.71 -1.51 -5.76
CA ALA A 153 -8.29 -0.28 -6.44
C ALA A 153 -7.37 -0.57 -7.65
N ALA A 154 -6.43 -1.50 -7.50
CA ALA A 154 -5.47 -1.89 -8.52
C ALA A 154 -6.14 -2.54 -9.75
N GLN A 155 -7.18 -3.36 -9.53
CA GLN A 155 -8.01 -3.94 -10.59
C GLN A 155 -8.76 -2.89 -11.40
N LYS A 156 -9.05 -1.73 -10.81
CA LYS A 156 -9.65 -0.57 -11.49
C LYS A 156 -8.62 0.36 -12.14
N GLY A 157 -7.35 -0.04 -12.21
CA GLY A 157 -6.31 0.72 -12.91
C GLY A 157 -5.48 1.64 -12.02
N TYR A 158 -5.85 1.88 -10.76
CA TYR A 158 -5.20 2.92 -9.95
C TYR A 158 -3.71 2.62 -9.69
N ALA A 159 -2.82 3.40 -10.31
CA ALA A 159 -1.39 3.11 -10.38
C ALA A 159 -0.72 3.03 -8.98
N LYS A 160 -1.09 3.92 -8.05
CA LYS A 160 -0.58 3.87 -6.65
C LYS A 160 -0.97 2.57 -5.95
N ALA A 161 -2.19 2.08 -6.15
CA ALA A 161 -2.64 0.80 -5.60
C ALA A 161 -1.98 -0.40 -6.29
N GLN A 162 -1.75 -0.35 -7.60
CA GLN A 162 -1.02 -1.38 -8.33
C GLN A 162 0.43 -1.49 -7.83
N ASN A 163 1.12 -0.37 -7.61
CA ASN A 163 2.43 -0.35 -6.96
C ASN A 163 2.40 -1.02 -5.59
N ALA A 164 1.46 -0.61 -4.73
CA ALA A 164 1.33 -1.15 -3.38
C ALA A 164 1.04 -2.66 -3.41
N LEU A 165 0.20 -3.12 -4.33
CA LEU A 165 -0.08 -4.54 -4.51
C LEU A 165 1.14 -5.33 -4.97
N GLY A 166 1.95 -4.77 -5.89
CA GLY A 166 3.22 -5.34 -6.30
C GLY A 166 4.15 -5.56 -5.11
N TYR A 167 4.24 -4.57 -4.22
CA TYR A 167 5.02 -4.67 -2.99
C TYR A 167 4.51 -5.75 -2.03
N LEU A 168 3.19 -5.87 -1.84
CA LEU A 168 2.63 -6.91 -0.99
C LEU A 168 2.93 -8.31 -1.52
N TYR A 169 2.90 -8.51 -2.84
CA TYR A 169 3.34 -9.77 -3.44
C TYR A 169 4.85 -10.00 -3.34
N GLU A 170 5.68 -8.96 -3.46
CA GLU A 170 7.13 -9.10 -3.34
C GLU A 170 7.56 -9.51 -1.93
N THR A 171 6.88 -8.95 -0.92
CA THR A 171 7.19 -9.18 0.50
C THR A 171 6.43 -10.34 1.13
N GLY A 172 5.27 -10.73 0.56
CA GLY A 172 4.37 -11.71 1.17
C GLY A 172 3.59 -11.14 2.37
N LEU A 173 3.37 -9.83 2.41
CA LEU A 173 2.55 -9.20 3.45
C LEU A 173 1.07 -9.31 3.09
N GLY A 174 0.27 -9.97 3.93
CA GLY A 174 -1.17 -10.13 3.73
C GLY A 174 -1.59 -11.10 2.61
N THR A 175 -0.60 -11.69 1.92
CA THR A 175 -0.73 -12.66 0.83
C THR A 175 0.51 -13.54 0.78
N GLN A 176 0.51 -14.60 -0.02
CA GLN A 176 1.71 -15.38 -0.27
C GLN A 176 2.69 -14.60 -1.15
N LYS A 177 3.98 -14.63 -0.79
CA LYS A 177 5.05 -14.04 -1.60
C LYS A 177 5.03 -14.63 -3.02
N ASN A 178 4.98 -13.76 -4.03
CA ASN A 178 4.96 -14.15 -5.44
C ASN A 178 5.64 -13.08 -6.29
N SER A 179 6.88 -13.38 -6.70
CA SER A 179 7.72 -12.43 -7.43
C SER A 179 7.17 -12.08 -8.83
N SER A 180 6.61 -13.06 -9.54
CA SER A 180 6.01 -12.84 -10.86
C SER A 180 4.77 -11.95 -10.78
N GLN A 181 3.94 -12.11 -9.75
CA GLN A 181 2.81 -11.20 -9.50
C GLN A 181 3.29 -9.80 -9.14
N ALA A 182 4.36 -9.68 -8.34
CA ALA A 182 4.95 -8.38 -8.02
C ALA A 182 5.37 -7.62 -9.28
N ALA A 183 6.15 -8.27 -10.15
CA ALA A 183 6.59 -7.70 -11.43
C ALA A 183 5.40 -7.28 -12.31
N LEU A 184 4.37 -8.12 -12.41
CA LEU A 184 3.17 -7.84 -13.19
C LEU A 184 2.43 -6.59 -12.71
N TRP A 185 2.27 -6.41 -11.40
CA TRP A 185 1.59 -5.24 -10.85
C TRP A 185 2.44 -3.97 -10.91
N TYR A 186 3.75 -4.08 -10.68
CA TYR A 186 4.67 -2.97 -10.91
C TYR A 186 4.67 -2.54 -12.38
N GLU A 187 4.68 -3.47 -13.33
CA GLU A 187 4.67 -3.17 -14.76
C GLU A 187 3.39 -2.46 -15.21
N LYS A 188 2.22 -2.88 -14.71
CA LYS A 188 0.95 -2.17 -14.97
C LYS A 188 0.99 -0.71 -14.54
N ALA A 189 1.52 -0.42 -13.36
CA ALA A 189 1.65 0.95 -12.88
C ALA A 189 2.77 1.71 -13.61
N ALA A 190 3.89 1.05 -13.90
CA ALA A 190 5.03 1.65 -14.58
C ALA A 190 4.71 2.07 -16.02
N ASN A 191 3.86 1.30 -16.71
CA ASN A 191 3.34 1.64 -18.03
C ASN A 191 2.40 2.86 -18.02
N GLN A 192 1.78 3.18 -16.87
CA GLN A 192 1.00 4.40 -16.65
C GLN A 192 1.85 5.60 -16.22
N GLY A 193 3.18 5.53 -16.37
CA GLY A 193 4.07 6.64 -15.98
C GLY A 193 4.45 6.70 -14.50
N HIS A 194 3.89 5.85 -13.63
CA HIS A 194 4.14 5.93 -12.18
C HIS A 194 5.61 5.65 -11.83
N ALA A 195 6.38 6.71 -11.56
CA ALA A 195 7.82 6.66 -11.34
C ALA A 195 8.26 5.71 -10.20
N PRO A 196 7.55 5.63 -9.05
CA PRO A 196 7.87 4.64 -8.02
C PRO A 196 7.80 3.20 -8.53
N SER A 197 6.80 2.88 -9.37
CA SER A 197 6.67 1.53 -9.94
C SER A 197 7.73 1.24 -10.99
N GLN A 198 8.08 2.24 -11.81
CA GLN A 198 9.19 2.11 -12.76
C GLN A 198 10.51 1.83 -12.04
N TYR A 199 10.76 2.50 -10.91
CA TYR A 199 11.92 2.24 -10.07
C TYR A 199 11.89 0.83 -9.49
N ASN A 200 10.77 0.43 -8.86
CA ASN A 200 10.61 -0.90 -8.26
C ASN A 200 10.78 -2.03 -9.29
N LEU A 201 10.24 -1.85 -10.49
CA LEU A 201 10.40 -2.82 -11.58
C LEU A 201 11.85 -2.86 -12.10
N GLY A 202 12.51 -1.70 -12.17
CA GLY A 202 13.94 -1.61 -12.51
C GLY A 202 14.81 -2.39 -11.52
N LEU A 203 14.57 -2.20 -10.22
CA LEU A 203 15.20 -2.96 -9.14
C LEU A 203 14.91 -4.45 -9.23
N HIS A 204 13.65 -4.82 -9.46
CA HIS A 204 13.23 -6.21 -9.59
C HIS A 204 14.05 -6.96 -10.64
N TYR A 205 14.22 -6.36 -11.82
CA TYR A 205 15.05 -6.92 -12.89
C TYR A 205 16.56 -6.86 -12.60
N HIS A 206 17.03 -5.84 -11.90
CA HIS A 206 18.44 -5.71 -11.52
C HIS A 206 18.87 -6.81 -10.53
N GLU A 207 18.03 -7.09 -9.55
CA GLU A 207 18.29 -8.06 -8.49
C GLU A 207 17.99 -9.49 -8.95
N GLY A 208 17.23 -9.66 -10.04
CA GLY A 208 16.84 -10.97 -10.56
C GLY A 208 15.76 -11.65 -9.69
N LYS A 209 14.92 -10.85 -9.03
CA LYS A 209 13.88 -11.33 -8.11
C LYS A 209 12.90 -12.31 -8.78
N GLY A 210 12.77 -12.31 -10.11
CA GLY A 210 11.94 -13.22 -10.91
C GLY A 210 12.68 -14.42 -11.55
N GLY A 211 13.92 -14.70 -11.15
CA GLY A 211 14.72 -15.83 -11.65
C GLY A 211 16.11 -15.38 -12.11
N THR A 212 16.20 -14.67 -13.23
CA THR A 212 17.47 -14.17 -13.77
C THR A 212 17.49 -12.65 -13.85
N LYS A 213 18.67 -12.07 -13.66
CA LYS A 213 18.87 -10.62 -13.82
C LYS A 213 18.68 -10.22 -15.28
N GLU A 214 17.91 -9.16 -15.53
CA GLU A 214 17.66 -8.64 -16.88
C GLU A 214 18.17 -7.20 -16.99
N LYS A 215 19.49 -7.07 -17.17
CA LYS A 215 20.19 -5.77 -17.15
C LYS A 215 19.59 -4.72 -18.09
N ALA A 216 19.17 -5.12 -19.30
CA ALA A 216 18.57 -4.22 -20.28
C ALA A 216 17.19 -3.69 -19.83
N LYS A 217 16.34 -4.57 -19.28
CA LYS A 217 15.03 -4.16 -18.74
C LYS A 217 15.19 -3.29 -17.50
N ALA A 218 16.12 -3.65 -16.60
CA ALA A 218 16.47 -2.83 -15.44
C ALA A 218 16.89 -1.42 -15.87
N LYS A 219 17.83 -1.30 -16.81
CA LYS A 219 18.30 0.00 -17.34
C LYS A 219 17.15 0.80 -17.97
N LYS A 220 16.30 0.14 -18.78
CA LYS A 220 15.13 0.77 -19.43
C LYS A 220 14.19 1.41 -18.39
N TRP A 221 13.81 0.66 -17.36
CA TRP A 221 12.86 1.12 -16.35
C TRP A 221 13.45 2.17 -15.41
N LEU A 222 14.71 2.02 -15.00
CA LEU A 222 15.41 3.03 -14.21
C LEU A 222 15.60 4.34 -14.98
N ASN A 223 15.81 4.28 -16.30
CA ASN A 223 15.86 5.48 -17.14
C ASN A 223 14.52 6.23 -17.12
N ARG A 224 13.41 5.53 -17.35
CA ARG A 224 12.07 6.12 -17.29
C ARG A 224 11.78 6.74 -15.92
N ALA A 225 12.07 6.01 -14.84
CA ALA A 225 11.89 6.51 -13.48
C ALA A 225 12.70 7.79 -13.23
N SER A 226 13.94 7.84 -13.72
CA SER A 226 14.81 9.03 -13.56
C SER A 226 14.35 10.25 -14.37
N GLN A 227 13.68 10.02 -15.51
CA GLN A 227 13.08 11.07 -16.34
C GLN A 227 11.80 11.61 -15.67
N GLY A 228 10.99 10.73 -15.07
CA GLY A 228 9.85 11.09 -14.23
C GLY A 228 10.22 11.57 -12.82
N GLY A 229 11.39 12.21 -12.66
CA GLY A 229 11.77 12.88 -11.41
C GLY A 229 12.36 12.01 -10.29
N SER A 230 12.41 10.67 -10.41
CA SER A 230 12.94 9.82 -9.33
C SER A 230 14.44 10.03 -9.09
N GLY A 231 14.77 10.71 -7.99
CA GLY A 231 16.15 10.93 -7.53
C GLY A 231 16.87 9.61 -7.21
N GLU A 232 16.16 8.63 -6.65
CA GLU A 232 16.73 7.32 -6.34
C GLU A 232 17.04 6.51 -7.60
N ALA A 233 16.18 6.56 -8.61
CA ALA A 233 16.48 5.95 -9.90
C ALA A 233 17.73 6.58 -10.52
N ARG A 234 17.90 7.90 -10.41
CA ARG A 234 19.10 8.61 -10.88
C ARG A 234 20.37 8.15 -10.16
N LYS A 235 20.34 8.05 -8.82
CA LYS A 235 21.46 7.57 -8.00
C LYS A 235 21.82 6.12 -8.32
N LEU A 236 20.82 5.23 -8.37
CA LEU A 236 21.02 3.82 -8.66
C LEU A 236 21.59 3.64 -10.06
N LYS A 237 21.05 4.36 -11.05
CA LYS A 237 21.54 4.33 -12.42
C LYS A 237 23.02 4.75 -12.51
N LYS A 238 23.40 5.83 -11.81
CA LYS A 238 24.79 6.29 -11.76
C LYS A 238 25.73 5.23 -11.18
N ARG A 239 25.30 4.52 -10.13
CA ARG A 239 26.06 3.42 -9.53
C ARG A 239 26.21 2.21 -10.44
N LEU A 240 25.19 1.91 -11.24
CA LEU A 240 25.11 0.66 -12.00
C LEU A 240 25.66 0.75 -13.44
N TYR A 241 25.70 1.95 -14.02
CA TYR A 241 25.92 2.12 -15.46
C TYR A 241 26.86 3.28 -15.82
N ASP A 242 27.63 3.81 -14.85
CA ASP A 242 28.67 4.83 -15.03
C ASP A 242 28.23 6.03 -15.89
N TYR A 243 27.14 6.69 -15.46
CA TYR A 243 26.66 7.95 -16.04
C TYR A 243 27.26 9.18 -15.36
#